data_AF-A0A8H3HHS1-F1
#
_entry.id   AF-A0A8H3HHS1-F1
#
_cell.length_a   1.000
_cell.length_b   1.000
_cell.length_c   1.000
_cell.angle_alpha   90.00
_cell.angle_beta   90.00
_cell.angle_gamma   90.00
#
_symmetry.space_group_name_H-M   'P 1'
#
loop_
_entity.id
_entity.type
_entity.pdbx_description
1 polymer ?
#
loop_
_entity_poly.entity_id
_entity_poly.type
_entity_poly.pdbx_seq_one_letter_code
_entity_poly.pdbx_strand_id
1 'polypeptide(L)'
;MSILHYLRYFTGWEPSPTIQSPCAEVKDIVRCTPEPFEPPPLNMDLPLPILPPEIVEHIVKYAARPLLPPDHAPYADYLRIRKQHWKRLGGVVSSTKYYRQLLVRKWFAVVVLHEPSDWDRVLSRDWMGGLEPLICTILTVRGALTSSLRNRTDTKVLTSFNRLSRVSLDYHNDFFRSGSNYPYYQLVTELPRSLEVLEILNAHGPDEHLIKLASQCCPDLTELRLGRCTMFNNRGCVWWKAHPADHDAYMADRGVEAYAAAVGNLIENMPKLRVLHIGVYLTPIEAVWAHRVDHRRLHPIPDVMRHENPEGIHNHLHQVALAAASGEDPEPPVNYHYPPLAKQEIWDAPCSECDRHFKVPAENAEMRTACVLSARVWSLRTISFVSFTSPGRTGLSTWEVRPRHSANDRLLDGEDANVMLPQLGQDNPPIRYIKVDVGRPEGGDFVKQKHFTFEISRIGDSIIISPPINEPSMATIF
;
A
#
# COMPACT_ATOMS: atom_id res chain seq x y z
N MET A 1 18.96 -4.79 32.51
CA MET A 1 17.94 -3.72 32.62
C MET A 1 16.54 -4.33 32.57
N SER A 2 15.59 -3.81 33.35
CA SER A 2 14.21 -4.32 33.39
C SER A 2 13.40 -3.87 32.16
N ILE A 3 12.53 -4.73 31.62
CA ILE A 3 11.52 -4.43 30.58
C ILE A 3 10.72 -3.13 30.88
N LEU A 4 10.60 -2.75 32.17
CA LEU A 4 9.97 -1.50 32.60
C LEU A 4 10.72 -0.24 32.15
N HIS A 5 12.05 -0.27 32.03
CA HIS A 5 12.81 0.89 31.51
C HIS A 5 12.62 1.05 30.00
N TYR A 6 12.52 -0.05 29.25
CA TYR A 6 12.24 -0.02 27.82
C TYR A 6 10.86 0.55 27.49
N LEU A 7 9.83 0.17 28.25
CA LEU A 7 8.49 0.72 28.05
C LEU A 7 8.43 2.22 28.34
N ARG A 8 9.08 2.69 29.41
CA ARG A 8 9.08 4.12 29.78
C ARG A 8 9.65 5.03 28.68
N TYR A 9 10.66 4.59 27.94
CA TYR A 9 11.29 5.36 26.87
C TYR A 9 10.42 5.42 25.59
N PHE A 10 9.73 4.33 25.24
CA PHE A 10 8.94 4.25 23.98
C PHE A 10 7.48 4.68 24.11
N THR A 11 6.90 4.71 25.31
CA THR A 11 5.48 5.04 25.50
C THR A 11 5.20 6.53 25.75
N GLY A 12 6.23 7.37 25.78
CA GLY A 12 6.10 8.82 25.97
C GLY A 12 5.44 9.20 27.30
N TRP A 13 5.87 8.54 28.40
CA TRP A 13 5.31 8.73 29.73
C TRP A 13 5.84 9.96 30.49
N GLU A 14 6.70 10.79 29.87
CA GLU A 14 7.01 12.15 30.36
C GLU A 14 6.86 13.20 29.25
N PRO A 15 6.51 14.45 29.61
CA PRO A 15 6.54 15.57 28.67
C PRO A 15 7.98 15.82 28.22
N SER A 16 8.20 15.96 26.92
CA SER A 16 9.51 16.30 26.36
C SER A 16 10.05 17.59 26.98
N PRO A 17 11.37 17.71 27.23
CA PRO A 17 11.96 18.97 27.66
C PRO A 17 11.73 20.02 26.57
N THR A 18 11.20 21.16 26.99
CA THR A 18 10.84 22.30 26.14
C THR A 18 12.08 22.82 25.40
N ILE A 19 12.18 22.53 24.10
CA ILE A 19 13.10 23.23 23.20
C ILE A 19 12.29 24.39 22.60
N GLN A 20 12.50 25.60 23.14
CA GLN A 20 12.00 26.82 22.51
C GLN A 20 12.78 27.07 21.22
N SER A 21 12.07 27.18 20.10
CA SER A 21 12.58 27.82 18.89
C SER A 21 11.60 28.92 18.48
N PRO A 22 12.08 30.12 18.09
CA PRO A 22 11.23 31.29 17.86
C PRO A 22 10.82 31.36 16.39
N CYS A 23 9.51 31.35 16.10
CA CYS A 23 8.95 32.17 15.01
C CYS A 23 7.42 32.20 15.00
N ALA A 24 6.90 33.41 15.21
CA ALA A 24 5.65 34.03 14.74
C ALA A 24 4.35 33.20 14.66
N GLU A 25 3.42 33.59 15.54
CA GLU A 25 1.99 33.29 15.52
C GLU A 25 1.30 33.83 14.25
N VAL A 26 0.43 33.01 13.66
CA VAL A 26 -0.77 33.47 12.96
C VAL A 26 -1.97 32.83 13.65
N LYS A 27 -2.85 33.70 14.18
CA LYS A 27 -4.06 33.37 14.92
C LYS A 27 -5.18 32.87 14.00
N ASP A 28 -6.09 32.16 14.66
CA ASP A 28 -7.45 31.78 14.23
C ASP A 28 -7.60 30.49 13.42
N ILE A 29 -7.52 29.37 14.16
CA ILE A 29 -8.37 28.20 13.89
C ILE A 29 -9.02 27.78 15.21
N VAL A 30 -10.35 27.87 15.24
CA VAL A 30 -11.21 27.41 16.34
C VAL A 30 -10.91 25.94 16.62
N ARG A 31 -10.31 25.66 17.80
CA ARG A 31 -10.14 24.31 18.32
C ARG A 31 -11.52 23.74 18.65
N CYS A 32 -12.03 22.81 17.84
CA CYS A 32 -12.95 21.81 18.34
C CYS A 32 -12.17 20.87 19.27
N THR A 33 -12.18 21.17 20.56
CA THR A 33 -11.83 20.22 21.61
C THR A 33 -12.77 19.02 21.47
N PRO A 34 -12.27 17.78 21.24
CA PRO A 34 -13.13 16.62 21.38
C PRO A 34 -13.56 16.57 22.85
N GLU A 35 -14.87 16.64 23.09
CA GLU A 35 -15.38 16.50 24.44
C GLU A 35 -14.81 15.21 25.08
N PRO A 36 -14.37 15.26 26.34
CA PRO A 36 -14.02 14.05 27.06
C PRO A 36 -15.26 13.18 27.06
N PHE A 37 -15.19 12.00 26.43
CA PHE A 37 -16.19 10.98 26.60
C PHE A 37 -16.10 10.53 28.06
N GLU A 38 -16.87 11.17 28.94
CA GLU A 38 -17.15 10.66 30.27
C GLU A 38 -18.07 9.45 30.06
N PRO A 39 -17.58 8.21 30.25
CA PRO A 39 -18.48 7.08 30.23
C PRO A 39 -19.56 7.30 31.30
N PRO A 40 -20.82 6.93 31.02
CA PRO A 40 -21.87 7.08 32.01
C PRO A 40 -21.42 6.43 33.33
N PRO A 41 -21.73 7.04 34.48
CA PRO A 41 -21.31 6.52 35.78
C PRO A 41 -21.81 5.08 35.88
N LEU A 42 -20.87 4.14 35.92
CA LEU A 42 -21.18 2.73 36.13
C LEU A 42 -21.85 2.64 37.49
N ASN A 43 -23.07 2.12 37.51
CA ASN A 43 -23.79 1.85 38.75
C ASN A 43 -23.01 0.76 39.51
N MET A 44 -22.20 1.17 40.49
CA MET A 44 -21.34 0.31 41.30
C MET A 44 -22.13 -0.51 42.33
N ASP A 45 -23.43 -0.28 42.47
CA ASP A 45 -24.30 -0.95 43.45
C ASP A 45 -24.83 -2.31 42.97
N LEU A 46 -24.59 -2.65 41.70
CA LEU A 46 -24.82 -4.00 41.19
C LEU A 46 -23.51 -4.79 41.23
N PRO A 47 -23.48 -6.00 41.82
CA PRO A 47 -22.33 -6.88 41.70
C PRO A 47 -22.12 -7.17 40.22
N LEU A 48 -21.16 -6.48 39.60
CA LEU A 48 -20.76 -6.75 38.23
C LEU A 48 -20.35 -8.22 38.18
N PRO A 49 -20.89 -9.01 37.23
CA PRO A 49 -20.51 -10.40 37.12
C PRO A 49 -18.98 -10.46 36.93
N ILE A 50 -18.30 -11.16 37.84
CA ILE A 50 -16.88 -11.43 37.71
C ILE A 50 -16.72 -12.27 36.45
N LEU A 51 -16.23 -11.64 35.39
CA LEU A 51 -16.00 -12.33 34.13
C LEU A 51 -14.90 -13.38 34.33
N PRO A 52 -15.05 -14.59 33.77
CA PRO A 52 -13.97 -15.56 33.75
C PRO A 52 -12.69 -14.97 33.12
N PRO A 53 -11.49 -15.30 33.62
CA PRO A 53 -10.22 -14.78 33.11
C PRO A 53 -10.06 -14.94 31.59
N GLU A 54 -10.60 -16.02 31.02
CA GLU A 54 -10.57 -16.33 29.59
C GLU A 54 -11.39 -15.32 28.77
N ILE A 55 -12.53 -14.88 29.30
CA ILE A 55 -13.38 -13.87 28.67
C ILE A 55 -12.69 -12.51 28.72
N VAL A 56 -12.12 -12.15 29.87
CA VAL A 56 -11.35 -10.90 29.99
C VAL A 56 -10.14 -10.92 29.05
N GLU A 57 -9.44 -12.04 28.92
CA GLU A 57 -8.35 -12.18 27.96
C GLU A 57 -8.82 -11.97 26.51
N HIS A 58 -9.97 -12.50 26.12
CA HIS A 58 -10.55 -12.25 24.81
C HIS A 58 -10.89 -10.78 24.58
N ILE A 59 -11.45 -10.10 25.58
CA ILE A 59 -11.71 -8.65 25.53
C ILE A 59 -10.40 -7.88 25.33
N VAL A 60 -9.35 -8.21 26.09
CA VAL A 60 -8.04 -7.56 25.95
C VAL A 60 -7.42 -7.84 24.58
N LYS A 61 -7.49 -9.08 24.08
CA LYS A 61 -7.02 -9.43 22.73
C LYS A 61 -7.75 -8.65 21.64
N TYR A 62 -9.07 -8.49 21.78
CA TYR A 62 -9.90 -7.72 20.87
C TYR A 62 -9.54 -6.23 20.91
N ALA A 63 -9.45 -5.64 22.11
CA ALA A 63 -9.05 -4.25 22.29
C ALA A 63 -7.63 -3.95 21.78
N ALA A 64 -6.75 -4.95 21.79
CA ALA A 64 -5.39 -4.88 21.27
C ALA A 64 -5.28 -5.08 19.75
N ARG A 65 -6.37 -5.45 19.05
CA ARG A 65 -6.36 -5.70 17.60
C ARG A 65 -5.77 -4.52 16.79
N PRO A 66 -6.06 -3.24 17.10
CA PRO A 66 -5.46 -2.10 16.39
C PRO A 66 -3.95 -1.92 16.59
N LEU A 67 -3.30 -2.70 17.47
CA LEU A 67 -1.85 -2.71 17.63
C LEU A 67 -1.14 -3.54 16.55
N LEU A 68 -1.90 -4.34 15.79
CA LEU A 68 -1.45 -5.09 14.62
C LEU A 68 -1.92 -4.36 13.35
N PRO A 69 -1.14 -4.45 12.26
CA PRO A 69 -1.52 -3.82 11.01
C PRO A 69 -2.82 -4.41 10.46
N PRO A 70 -3.65 -3.59 9.79
CA PRO A 70 -4.83 -4.09 9.08
C PRO A 70 -4.43 -5.06 7.98
N ASP A 71 -5.34 -5.97 7.63
CA ASP A 71 -5.19 -6.82 6.46
C ASP A 71 -5.45 -6.00 5.20
N HIS A 72 -4.61 -6.23 4.20
CA HIS A 72 -4.76 -5.67 2.85
C HIS A 72 -4.84 -4.14 2.72
N ALA A 73 -4.45 -3.35 3.74
CA ALA A 73 -4.55 -1.89 3.70
C ALA A 73 -3.19 -1.19 3.91
N PRO A 74 -2.98 0.01 3.33
CA PRO A 74 -1.77 0.80 3.53
C PRO A 74 -1.52 1.15 5.00
N TYR A 75 -0.25 1.26 5.41
CA TYR A 75 0.10 1.46 6.82
C TYR A 75 0.14 2.91 7.31
N ALA A 76 0.00 3.91 6.42
CA ALA A 76 0.14 5.31 6.80
C ALA A 76 -0.80 5.69 7.96
N ASP A 77 -2.08 5.32 7.84
CA ASP A 77 -3.07 5.55 8.89
C ASP A 77 -2.81 4.68 10.12
N TYR A 78 -2.46 3.41 9.92
CA TYR A 78 -2.13 2.47 10.99
C TYR A 78 -1.01 3.03 11.90
N LEU A 79 0.09 3.49 11.32
CA LEU A 79 1.23 4.03 12.08
C LEU A 79 0.82 5.25 12.91
N ARG A 80 -0.04 6.12 12.35
CA ARG A 80 -0.58 7.30 13.04
C ARG A 80 -1.46 6.93 14.23
N ILE A 81 -2.38 5.98 14.06
CA ILE A 81 -3.36 5.62 15.10
C ILE A 81 -2.81 4.65 16.15
N ARG A 82 -1.82 3.82 15.80
CA ARG A 82 -1.27 2.77 16.68
C ARG A 82 -0.79 3.30 18.04
N LYS A 83 -0.04 4.40 18.03
CA LYS A 83 0.45 5.06 19.27
C LYS A 83 -0.71 5.57 20.12
N GLN A 84 -1.76 6.10 19.51
CA GLN A 84 -2.96 6.57 20.23
C GLN A 84 -3.72 5.41 20.86
N HIS A 85 -3.88 4.29 20.13
CA HIS A 85 -4.50 3.08 20.67
C HIS A 85 -3.71 2.49 21.84
N TRP A 86 -2.38 2.47 21.77
CA TRP A 86 -1.56 2.05 22.91
C TRP A 86 -1.81 2.90 24.16
N LYS A 87 -1.88 4.22 24.01
CA LYS A 87 -2.20 5.13 25.13
C LYS A 87 -3.57 4.81 25.75
N ARG A 88 -4.59 4.50 24.93
CA ARG A 88 -5.92 4.10 25.40
C ARG A 88 -5.91 2.80 26.21
N LEU A 89 -4.96 1.90 25.94
CA LEU A 89 -4.80 0.64 26.67
C LEU A 89 -4.05 0.80 28.01
N GLY A 90 -3.64 2.03 28.39
CA GLY A 90 -2.85 2.29 29.60
C GLY A 90 -3.45 1.73 30.90
N GLY A 91 -4.78 1.77 31.05
CA GLY A 91 -5.46 1.16 32.19
C GLY A 91 -5.30 -0.36 32.25
N VAL A 92 -5.38 -1.03 31.10
CA VAL A 92 -5.20 -2.49 30.99
C VAL A 92 -3.74 -2.90 31.20
N VAL A 93 -2.80 -2.11 30.69
CA VAL A 93 -1.35 -2.31 30.91
C VAL A 93 -1.00 -2.20 32.40
N SER A 94 -1.72 -1.35 33.13
CA SER A 94 -1.50 -1.11 34.56
C SER A 94 -2.25 -2.09 35.47
N SER A 95 -3.26 -2.81 34.98
CA SER A 95 -4.13 -3.64 35.83
C SER A 95 -3.46 -4.90 36.36
N THR A 96 -2.86 -5.72 35.49
CA THR A 96 -2.19 -6.98 35.90
C THR A 96 -0.89 -7.21 35.13
N LYS A 97 0.02 -7.99 35.73
CA LYS A 97 1.26 -8.42 35.06
C LYS A 97 0.96 -9.27 33.82
N TYR A 98 -0.09 -10.08 33.86
CA TYR A 98 -0.51 -10.96 32.76
C TYR A 98 -0.95 -10.16 31.54
N TYR A 99 -1.91 -9.23 31.69
CA TYR A 99 -2.40 -8.41 30.58
C TYR A 99 -1.34 -7.45 30.05
N ARG A 100 -0.48 -6.92 30.94
CA ARG A 100 0.71 -6.17 30.52
C ARG A 100 1.58 -6.98 29.57
N GLN A 101 1.94 -8.21 29.93
CA GLN A 101 2.75 -9.07 29.09
C GLN A 101 2.07 -9.38 27.76
N LEU A 102 0.76 -9.64 27.77
CA LEU A 102 -0.02 -9.88 26.54
C LEU A 102 0.01 -8.68 25.59
N LEU A 103 -0.19 -7.46 26.11
CA LEU A 103 -0.18 -6.24 25.32
C LEU A 103 1.22 -5.87 24.82
N VAL A 104 2.25 -6.02 25.67
CA VAL A 104 3.65 -5.81 25.27
C VAL A 104 4.03 -6.78 24.14
N ARG A 105 3.62 -8.04 24.20
CA ARG A 105 3.84 -9.00 23.11
C ARG A 105 3.21 -8.53 21.79
N LYS A 106 2.00 -7.98 21.83
CA LYS A 106 1.33 -7.43 20.63
C LYS A 106 2.00 -6.16 20.11
N TRP A 107 2.54 -5.33 21.00
CA TRP A 107 3.30 -4.16 20.61
C TRP A 107 4.63 -4.52 19.92
N PHE A 108 5.40 -5.45 20.49
CA PHE A 108 6.68 -5.85 19.88
C PHE A 108 6.53 -6.84 18.72
N ALA A 109 5.32 -7.32 18.44
CA ALA A 109 5.04 -8.12 17.26
C ALA A 109 5.24 -7.35 15.94
N VAL A 110 5.17 -6.02 15.97
CA VAL A 110 5.29 -5.15 14.79
C VAL A 110 6.41 -4.14 15.01
N VAL A 111 7.39 -4.18 14.11
CA VAL A 111 8.54 -3.29 14.08
C VAL A 111 8.41 -2.36 12.88
N VAL A 112 8.73 -1.08 13.09
CA VAL A 112 8.69 -0.04 12.07
C VAL A 112 10.07 0.58 11.99
N LEU A 113 10.70 0.49 10.82
CA LEU A 113 12.06 0.95 10.57
C LEU A 113 12.00 2.27 9.81
N HIS A 114 12.62 3.30 10.37
CA HIS A 114 12.62 4.67 9.86
C HIS A 114 13.93 5.04 9.16
N GLU A 115 15.04 4.50 9.64
CA GLU A 115 16.38 4.82 9.14
C GLU A 115 17.22 3.54 9.00
N PRO A 116 18.30 3.57 8.21
CA PRO A 116 19.15 2.39 7.99
C PRO A 116 19.71 1.80 9.27
N SER A 117 20.03 2.65 10.25
CA SER A 117 20.54 2.22 11.57
C SER A 117 19.51 1.48 12.43
N ASP A 118 18.22 1.53 12.09
CA ASP A 118 17.21 0.76 12.83
C ASP A 118 17.36 -0.75 12.61
N TRP A 119 17.93 -1.18 11.49
CA TRP A 119 18.21 -2.60 11.24
C TRP A 119 19.20 -3.17 12.26
N ASP A 120 20.25 -2.40 12.59
CA ASP A 120 21.22 -2.78 13.61
C ASP A 120 20.60 -2.80 15.01
N ARG A 121 19.69 -1.86 15.30
CA ARG A 121 18.99 -1.79 16.60
C ARG A 121 18.09 -2.99 16.82
N VAL A 122 17.34 -3.40 15.81
CA VAL A 122 16.42 -4.55 15.93
C VAL A 122 17.17 -5.87 16.09
N LEU A 123 18.42 -5.93 15.64
CA LEU A 123 19.34 -7.05 15.89
C LEU A 123 20.03 -7.02 17.25
N SER A 124 20.09 -5.85 17.89
CA SER A 124 20.78 -5.69 19.16
C SER A 124 20.00 -6.38 20.28
N ARG A 125 20.60 -7.43 20.85
CA ARG A 125 20.09 -8.11 22.05
C ARG A 125 19.90 -7.14 23.22
N ASP A 126 20.76 -6.14 23.31
CA ASP A 126 20.68 -5.13 24.35
C ASP A 126 19.43 -4.26 24.17
N TRP A 127 19.05 -3.99 22.92
CA TRP A 127 17.88 -3.17 22.56
C TRP A 127 16.56 -3.93 22.66
N MET A 128 16.47 -5.13 22.07
CA MET A 128 15.23 -5.91 22.07
C MET A 128 14.98 -6.68 23.37
N GLY A 129 16.02 -6.90 24.19
CA GLY A 129 15.88 -7.55 25.50
C GLY A 129 15.27 -8.95 25.45
N GLY A 130 15.51 -9.71 24.37
CA GLY A 130 14.96 -11.06 24.18
C GLY A 130 13.55 -11.11 23.55
N LEU A 131 13.04 -9.99 23.04
CA LEU A 131 11.72 -9.90 22.40
C LEU A 131 11.75 -10.16 20.88
N GLU A 132 12.92 -10.41 20.30
CA GLU A 132 13.12 -10.74 18.88
C GLU A 132 12.23 -11.90 18.41
N PRO A 133 12.04 -13.00 19.18
CA PRO A 133 11.16 -14.10 18.78
C PRO A 133 9.67 -13.74 18.72
N LEU A 134 9.27 -12.53 19.13
CA LEU A 134 7.90 -12.06 19.06
C LEU A 134 7.59 -11.32 17.76
N ILE A 135 8.62 -10.83 17.06
CA ILE A 135 8.45 -10.06 15.82
C ILE A 135 7.82 -10.97 14.77
N CYS A 136 6.64 -10.56 14.29
CA CYS A 136 5.96 -11.20 13.17
C CYS A 136 5.74 -10.25 11.98
N THR A 137 5.97 -8.95 12.16
CA THR A 137 5.81 -7.97 11.10
C THR A 137 6.91 -6.91 11.11
N ILE A 138 7.50 -6.67 9.94
CA ILE A 138 8.45 -5.58 9.70
C ILE A 138 7.88 -4.65 8.63
N LEU A 139 7.85 -3.36 8.95
CA LEU A 139 7.44 -2.29 8.05
C LEU A 139 8.61 -1.32 7.90
N THR A 140 9.03 -1.02 6.68
CA THR A 140 9.99 0.07 6.45
C THR A 140 9.25 1.29 5.93
N VAL A 141 9.66 2.47 6.39
CA VAL A 141 9.29 3.73 5.74
C VAL A 141 10.42 4.20 4.84
N ARG A 142 10.12 5.21 4.01
CA ARG A 142 11.06 5.83 3.08
C ARG A 142 12.39 6.16 3.76
N GLY A 143 13.48 5.64 3.19
CA GLY A 143 14.85 5.89 3.66
C GLY A 143 15.45 4.81 4.56
N ALA A 144 14.66 3.86 5.08
CA ALA A 144 15.19 2.78 5.91
C ALA A 144 15.93 1.69 5.13
N LEU A 145 15.75 1.62 3.80
CA LEU A 145 16.56 0.80 2.91
C LEU A 145 17.51 1.70 2.11
N THR A 146 18.80 1.36 2.09
CA THR A 146 19.82 2.08 1.33
C THR A 146 20.57 1.15 0.38
N SER A 147 20.82 1.63 -0.83
CA SER A 147 21.54 0.94 -1.92
C SER A 147 22.89 1.59 -2.25
N SER A 148 23.56 2.23 -1.29
CA SER A 148 24.86 2.83 -1.60
C SER A 148 25.97 1.78 -1.56
N LEU A 149 26.98 1.93 -2.43
CA LEU A 149 28.18 1.08 -2.48
C LEU A 149 28.90 0.95 -1.11
N ARG A 150 28.77 1.95 -0.25
CA ARG A 150 29.44 2.02 1.07
C ARG A 150 28.52 1.71 2.24
N ASN A 151 27.21 1.81 2.06
CA ASN A 151 26.22 1.70 3.12
C ASN A 151 24.95 1.04 2.55
N ARG A 152 25.05 -0.27 2.31
CA ARG A 152 23.94 -1.11 1.87
C ARG A 152 23.30 -1.75 3.09
N THR A 153 21.99 -1.64 3.20
CA THR A 153 21.25 -2.33 4.24
C THR A 153 21.39 -3.84 4.06
N ASP A 154 21.84 -4.55 5.10
CA ASP A 154 21.85 -6.01 5.11
C ASP A 154 20.45 -6.55 5.45
N THR A 155 19.68 -6.87 4.42
CA THR A 155 18.34 -7.43 4.60
C THR A 155 18.35 -8.94 4.89
N LYS A 156 19.51 -9.61 4.93
CA LYS A 156 19.58 -11.04 5.31
C LYS A 156 19.07 -11.29 6.72
N VAL A 157 19.12 -10.25 7.55
CA VAL A 157 18.49 -10.20 8.87
C VAL A 157 17.03 -10.64 8.88
N LEU A 158 16.27 -10.45 7.79
CA LEU A 158 14.88 -10.91 7.69
C LEU A 158 14.75 -12.41 7.99
N THR A 159 15.76 -13.20 7.63
CA THR A 159 15.79 -14.66 7.87
C THR A 159 16.02 -15.03 9.34
N SER A 160 16.51 -14.09 10.16
CA SER A 160 16.77 -14.32 11.59
C SER A 160 15.48 -14.30 12.43
N PHE A 161 14.38 -13.81 11.89
CA PHE A 161 13.09 -13.76 12.57
C PHE A 161 12.22 -14.97 12.23
N ASN A 162 12.29 -16.01 13.06
CA ASN A 162 11.60 -17.29 12.82
C ASN A 162 10.07 -17.17 12.68
N ARG A 163 9.44 -16.11 13.19
CA ARG A 163 7.98 -15.89 13.16
C ARG A 163 7.53 -14.77 12.23
N LEU A 164 8.43 -14.25 11.40
CA LEU A 164 8.14 -13.16 10.50
C LEU A 164 7.20 -13.61 9.38
N SER A 165 5.93 -13.24 9.50
CA SER A 165 4.88 -13.60 8.55
C SER A 165 4.53 -12.47 7.59
N ARG A 166 4.84 -11.21 7.92
CA ARG A 166 4.56 -10.05 7.06
C ARG A 166 5.75 -9.11 6.95
N VAL A 167 6.08 -8.72 5.73
CA VAL A 167 7.15 -7.76 5.44
C VAL A 167 6.63 -6.74 4.43
N SER A 168 6.80 -5.46 4.75
CA SER A 168 6.55 -4.36 3.81
C SER A 168 7.78 -3.48 3.71
N LEU A 169 8.28 -3.32 2.49
CA LEU A 169 9.55 -2.70 2.19
C LEU A 169 9.40 -1.56 1.19
N ASP A 170 9.71 -0.34 1.62
CA ASP A 170 9.92 0.80 0.73
C ASP A 170 11.24 0.67 -0.05
N TYR A 171 11.10 0.28 -1.32
CA TYR A 171 12.14 0.05 -2.31
C TYR A 171 12.52 1.31 -3.10
N HIS A 172 12.10 2.50 -2.68
CA HIS A 172 12.40 3.75 -3.39
C HIS A 172 13.90 3.97 -3.68
N ASN A 173 14.77 3.41 -2.87
CA ASN A 173 16.22 3.52 -3.04
C ASN A 173 16.80 2.28 -3.73
N ASP A 174 16.09 1.61 -4.64
CA ASP A 174 16.57 0.43 -5.37
C ASP A 174 17.48 0.75 -6.56
N PHE A 175 17.97 1.98 -6.68
CA PHE A 175 18.92 2.42 -7.71
C PHE A 175 20.04 3.28 -7.09
N PHE A 176 21.20 3.31 -7.74
CA PHE A 176 22.28 4.24 -7.43
C PHE A 176 22.42 5.27 -8.55
N ARG A 177 22.65 6.53 -8.19
CA ARG A 177 22.95 7.58 -9.17
C ARG A 177 24.46 7.60 -9.43
N SER A 178 24.87 7.34 -10.66
CA SER A 178 26.27 7.40 -11.09
C SER A 178 26.38 8.17 -12.40
N GLY A 179 26.35 9.50 -12.32
CA GLY A 179 26.30 10.36 -13.52
C GLY A 179 25.01 10.11 -14.31
N SER A 180 25.13 9.71 -15.58
CA SER A 180 24.00 9.34 -16.44
C SER A 180 23.51 7.89 -16.24
N ASN A 181 24.21 7.07 -15.46
CA ASN A 181 23.87 5.67 -15.26
C ASN A 181 23.11 5.48 -13.94
N TYR A 182 22.02 4.72 -14.01
CA TYR A 182 21.15 4.40 -12.87
C TYR A 182 20.99 2.88 -12.71
N PRO A 183 22.06 2.16 -12.31
CA PRO A 183 21.96 0.73 -12.09
C PRO A 183 20.99 0.41 -10.95
N TYR A 184 20.14 -0.59 -11.17
CA TYR A 184 19.26 -1.16 -10.15
C TYR A 184 20.01 -2.12 -9.23
N TYR A 185 19.63 -2.13 -7.95
CA TYR A 185 20.15 -3.04 -6.94
C TYR A 185 19.05 -3.93 -6.40
N GLN A 186 19.41 -5.19 -6.22
CA GLN A 186 18.60 -6.15 -5.49
C GLN A 186 18.72 -5.86 -3.99
N LEU A 187 17.87 -4.99 -3.43
CA LEU A 187 17.94 -4.64 -2.01
C LEU A 187 17.78 -5.87 -1.12
N VAL A 188 16.86 -6.78 -1.47
CA VAL A 188 16.68 -8.06 -0.78
C VAL A 188 17.22 -9.22 -1.59
N THR A 189 18.02 -10.06 -0.93
CA THR A 189 18.61 -11.27 -1.50
C THR A 189 18.09 -12.56 -0.86
N GLU A 190 17.45 -12.46 0.31
CA GLU A 190 16.95 -13.61 1.07
C GLU A 190 15.61 -13.26 1.75
N LEU A 191 14.66 -14.20 1.77
CA LEU A 191 13.37 -14.06 2.44
C LEU A 191 13.14 -15.24 3.41
N PRO A 192 12.47 -15.01 4.55
CA PRO A 192 12.18 -16.06 5.51
C PRO A 192 11.10 -17.02 4.97
N ARG A 193 11.25 -18.31 5.24
CA ARG A 193 10.27 -19.34 4.82
C ARG A 193 8.89 -19.17 5.43
N SER A 194 8.80 -18.53 6.60
CA SER A 194 7.56 -18.26 7.33
C SER A 194 6.75 -17.09 6.76
N LEU A 195 7.20 -16.45 5.69
CA LEU A 195 6.54 -15.27 5.12
C LEU A 195 5.21 -15.64 4.43
N GLU A 196 4.14 -14.99 4.87
CA GLU A 196 2.79 -15.11 4.31
C GLU A 196 2.40 -13.88 3.48
N VAL A 197 2.98 -12.72 3.76
CA VAL A 197 2.69 -11.45 3.07
C VAL A 197 3.98 -10.71 2.75
N LEU A 198 4.21 -10.43 1.47
CA LEU A 198 5.31 -9.60 0.98
C LEU A 198 4.74 -8.38 0.25
N GLU A 199 5.09 -7.19 0.72
CA GLU A 199 4.77 -5.94 0.08
C GLU A 199 6.04 -5.17 -0.25
N ILE A 200 6.19 -4.81 -1.52
CA ILE A 200 7.24 -3.96 -2.04
C ILE A 200 6.56 -2.64 -2.40
N LEU A 201 7.05 -1.53 -1.88
CA LEU A 201 6.51 -0.21 -2.12
C LEU A 201 7.53 0.61 -2.92
N ASN A 202 7.06 1.51 -3.77
CA ASN A 202 7.90 2.51 -4.42
C ASN A 202 9.12 1.96 -5.21
N ALA A 203 9.07 0.75 -5.75
CA ALA A 203 10.19 0.21 -6.54
C ALA A 203 10.31 0.87 -7.92
N HIS A 204 11.54 1.02 -8.43
CA HIS A 204 11.84 1.44 -9.80
C HIS A 204 12.24 0.25 -10.67
N GLY A 205 13.12 -0.62 -10.16
CA GLY A 205 13.68 -1.76 -10.88
C GLY A 205 12.70 -2.90 -11.16
N PRO A 206 12.99 -3.81 -12.11
CA PRO A 206 12.08 -4.89 -12.49
C PRO A 206 11.74 -5.83 -11.33
N ASP A 207 10.48 -6.28 -11.25
CA ASP A 207 9.99 -7.13 -10.14
C ASP A 207 10.50 -8.59 -10.23
N GLU A 208 11.02 -9.00 -11.39
CA GLU A 208 11.33 -10.40 -11.71
C GLU A 208 12.19 -11.09 -10.64
N HIS A 209 13.23 -10.40 -10.15
CA HIS A 209 14.10 -10.93 -9.10
C HIS A 209 13.33 -11.20 -7.80
N LEU A 210 12.47 -10.26 -7.38
CA LEU A 210 11.71 -10.37 -6.14
C LEU A 210 10.66 -11.47 -6.24
N ILE A 211 9.99 -11.59 -7.39
CA ILE A 211 9.02 -12.66 -7.64
C ILE A 211 9.73 -14.02 -7.60
N LYS A 212 10.86 -14.17 -8.29
CA LYS A 212 11.66 -15.40 -8.26
C LYS A 212 12.13 -15.75 -6.85
N LEU A 213 12.62 -14.77 -6.10
CA LEU A 213 13.06 -14.97 -4.73
C LEU A 213 11.91 -15.41 -3.82
N ALA A 214 10.77 -14.74 -3.89
CA ALA A 214 9.58 -15.11 -3.13
C ALA A 214 9.09 -16.52 -3.50
N SER A 215 9.15 -16.86 -4.79
CA SER A 215 8.72 -18.17 -5.30
C SER A 215 9.61 -19.30 -4.80
N GLN A 216 10.90 -19.04 -4.59
CA GLN A 216 11.86 -20.04 -4.12
C GLN A 216 11.89 -20.16 -2.60
N CYS A 217 11.69 -19.04 -1.89
CA CYS A 217 11.90 -18.97 -0.45
C CYS A 217 10.61 -19.08 0.38
N CYS A 218 9.46 -18.70 -0.16
CA CYS A 218 8.23 -18.46 0.61
C CYS A 218 7.09 -19.41 0.17
N PRO A 219 7.11 -20.70 0.56
CA PRO A 219 6.08 -21.66 0.17
C PRO A 219 4.69 -21.33 0.75
N ASP A 220 4.65 -20.55 1.83
CA ASP A 220 3.44 -20.15 2.53
C ASP A 220 2.91 -18.77 2.13
N LEU A 221 3.50 -18.14 1.10
CA LEU A 221 3.10 -16.81 0.67
C LEU A 221 1.65 -16.80 0.18
N THR A 222 0.83 -15.96 0.80
CA THR A 222 -0.60 -15.77 0.51
C THR A 222 -0.89 -14.45 -0.19
N GLU A 223 -0.02 -13.45 -0.02
CA GLU A 223 -0.17 -12.13 -0.62
C GLU A 223 1.17 -11.59 -1.11
N LEU A 224 1.17 -11.13 -2.37
CA LEU A 224 2.29 -10.45 -3.00
C LEU A 224 1.83 -9.11 -3.55
N ARG A 225 2.48 -8.04 -3.12
CA ARG A 225 2.21 -6.67 -3.60
C ARG A 225 3.47 -6.05 -4.18
N LEU A 226 3.38 -5.68 -5.45
CA LEU A 226 4.46 -5.10 -6.23
C LEU A 226 4.10 -3.63 -6.52
N GLY A 227 4.34 -2.76 -5.54
CA GLY A 227 4.09 -1.33 -5.64
C GLY A 227 5.23 -0.61 -6.35
N ARG A 228 4.87 0.26 -7.28
CA ARG A 228 5.81 1.06 -8.06
C ARG A 228 5.92 2.48 -7.53
N CYS A 229 7.13 3.04 -7.61
CA CYS A 229 7.24 4.49 -7.60
C CYS A 229 6.56 4.98 -8.87
N THR A 230 5.84 6.10 -8.83
CA THR A 230 5.20 6.66 -10.01
C THR A 230 5.28 8.18 -9.95
N MET A 231 5.09 8.83 -11.09
CA MET A 231 4.93 10.28 -11.12
C MET A 231 3.72 10.78 -10.34
N PHE A 232 2.78 9.91 -9.97
CA PHE A 232 1.56 10.27 -9.24
C PHE A 232 1.75 10.17 -7.72
N ASN A 233 2.47 9.14 -7.24
CA ASN A 233 2.70 8.94 -5.80
C ASN A 233 3.99 9.60 -5.28
N ASN A 234 4.95 9.94 -6.14
CA ASN A 234 6.23 10.51 -5.72
C ASN A 234 6.86 11.43 -6.78
N ARG A 235 6.24 12.59 -6.98
CA ARG A 235 6.69 13.66 -7.90
C ARG A 235 8.08 14.23 -7.59
N GLY A 236 8.55 14.08 -6.35
CA GLY A 236 9.89 14.50 -5.95
C GLY A 236 10.98 13.48 -6.27
N CYS A 237 10.64 12.30 -6.81
CA CYS A 237 11.64 11.30 -7.09
C CYS A 237 12.59 11.74 -8.22
N VAL A 238 13.87 11.77 -7.90
CA VAL A 238 14.97 12.10 -8.82
C VAL A 238 15.02 11.13 -10.00
N TRP A 239 14.60 9.88 -9.81
CA TRP A 239 14.55 8.88 -10.88
C TRP A 239 13.62 9.31 -12.03
N TRP A 240 12.42 9.83 -11.71
CA TRP A 240 11.47 10.31 -12.73
C TRP A 240 11.99 11.55 -13.47
N LYS A 241 12.77 12.39 -12.79
CA LYS A 241 13.45 13.53 -13.44
C LYS A 241 14.52 13.03 -14.44
N ALA A 242 15.22 11.94 -14.13
CA ALA A 242 16.26 11.36 -14.97
C ALA A 242 15.72 10.51 -16.14
N HIS A 243 14.60 9.81 -15.95
CA HIS A 243 14.01 8.89 -16.93
C HIS A 243 12.56 9.25 -17.27
N PRO A 244 12.31 10.45 -17.83
CA PRO A 244 10.95 10.87 -18.15
C PRO A 244 10.34 10.09 -19.32
N ALA A 245 11.12 9.29 -20.06
CA ALA A 245 10.64 8.38 -21.10
C ALA A 245 10.13 7.05 -20.54
N ASP A 246 10.59 6.64 -19.36
CA ASP A 246 10.33 5.30 -18.84
C ASP A 246 8.93 5.17 -18.23
N HIS A 247 8.10 6.23 -18.30
CA HIS A 247 6.67 6.14 -17.97
C HIS A 247 5.96 5.06 -18.80
N ASP A 248 6.38 4.86 -20.05
CA ASP A 248 5.82 3.85 -20.97
C ASP A 248 5.99 2.42 -20.44
N ALA A 249 7.06 2.16 -19.67
CA ALA A 249 7.33 0.83 -19.12
C ALA A 249 6.28 0.37 -18.10
N TYR A 250 5.49 1.30 -17.55
CA TYR A 250 4.49 1.03 -16.50
C TYR A 250 3.07 1.44 -16.91
N MET A 251 2.87 1.90 -18.16
CA MET A 251 1.60 2.36 -18.71
C MET A 251 1.35 1.72 -20.08
N ALA A 252 0.56 0.65 -20.12
CA ALA A 252 0.22 -0.02 -21.38
C ALA A 252 -1.11 -0.77 -21.29
N ASP A 253 -1.96 -0.62 -22.31
CA ASP A 253 -3.21 -1.38 -22.48
C ASP A 253 -3.13 -2.46 -23.58
N ARG A 254 -1.95 -2.62 -24.20
CA ARG A 254 -1.66 -3.60 -25.25
C ARG A 254 -0.67 -4.67 -24.77
N GLY A 255 -0.76 -5.87 -25.33
CA GLY A 255 0.12 -7.00 -24.97
C GLY A 255 -0.09 -7.51 -23.55
N VAL A 256 -1.24 -7.20 -22.95
CA VAL A 256 -1.52 -7.44 -21.53
C VAL A 256 -1.66 -8.92 -21.19
N GLU A 257 -1.99 -9.75 -22.17
CA GLU A 257 -2.05 -11.21 -22.07
C GLU A 257 -0.64 -11.82 -22.06
N ALA A 258 0.27 -11.31 -22.89
CA ALA A 258 1.66 -11.74 -22.89
C ALA A 258 2.37 -11.34 -21.59
N TYR A 259 2.10 -10.12 -21.12
CA TYR A 259 2.52 -9.66 -19.80
C TYR A 259 1.98 -10.58 -18.69
N ALA A 260 0.67 -10.85 -18.70
CA ALA A 260 0.01 -11.73 -17.73
C ALA A 260 0.61 -13.15 -17.73
N ALA A 261 0.88 -13.71 -18.91
CA ALA A 261 1.49 -15.02 -19.06
C ALA A 261 2.93 -15.03 -18.49
N ALA A 262 3.72 -13.99 -18.76
CA ALA A 262 5.08 -13.87 -18.22
C ALA A 262 5.07 -13.78 -16.69
N VAL A 263 4.21 -12.93 -16.13
CA VAL A 263 4.04 -12.83 -14.67
C VAL A 263 3.54 -14.16 -14.10
N GLY A 264 2.53 -14.77 -14.74
CA GLY A 264 1.98 -16.07 -14.36
C GLY A 264 3.03 -17.17 -14.25
N ASN A 265 3.98 -17.25 -15.19
CA ASN A 265 5.10 -18.18 -15.13
C ASN A 265 6.02 -17.90 -13.92
N LEU A 266 6.21 -16.64 -13.53
CA LEU A 266 7.06 -16.29 -12.39
C LEU A 266 6.41 -16.66 -11.04
N ILE A 267 5.08 -16.65 -10.96
CA ILE A 267 4.32 -16.94 -9.72
C ILE A 267 3.73 -18.36 -9.67
N GLU A 268 3.96 -19.20 -10.68
CA GLU A 268 3.35 -20.54 -10.78
C GLU A 268 3.70 -21.45 -9.59
N ASN A 269 4.89 -21.27 -9.00
CA ASN A 269 5.40 -22.06 -7.88
C ASN A 269 5.02 -21.47 -6.51
N MET A 270 3.99 -20.61 -6.45
CA MET A 270 3.44 -20.06 -5.21
C MET A 270 2.02 -20.64 -4.95
N PRO A 271 1.90 -21.90 -4.50
CA PRO A 271 0.62 -22.62 -4.48
C PRO A 271 -0.40 -22.10 -3.46
N LYS A 272 -0.01 -21.19 -2.57
CA LYS A 272 -0.88 -20.55 -1.58
C LYS A 272 -1.18 -19.09 -1.89
N LEU A 273 -0.65 -18.54 -2.99
CA LEU A 273 -0.81 -17.13 -3.34
C LEU A 273 -2.27 -16.86 -3.70
N ARG A 274 -2.96 -16.06 -2.88
CA ARG A 274 -4.37 -15.71 -3.02
C ARG A 274 -4.56 -14.28 -3.51
N VAL A 275 -3.69 -13.37 -3.09
CA VAL A 275 -3.80 -11.95 -3.41
C VAL A 275 -2.56 -11.50 -4.17
N LEU A 276 -2.77 -10.93 -5.34
CA LEU A 276 -1.72 -10.33 -6.14
C LEU A 276 -2.06 -8.86 -6.41
N HIS A 277 -1.14 -7.97 -6.10
CA HIS A 277 -1.23 -6.56 -6.45
C HIS A 277 -0.07 -6.18 -7.36
N ILE A 278 -0.39 -5.59 -8.51
CA ILE A 278 0.57 -5.20 -9.54
C ILE A 278 0.49 -3.68 -9.72
N GLY A 279 1.59 -2.98 -9.44
CA GLY A 279 1.69 -1.53 -9.52
C GLY A 279 1.88 -0.97 -10.94
N VAL A 280 1.27 -1.59 -11.96
CA VAL A 280 1.29 -1.11 -13.35
C VAL A 280 -0.07 -0.56 -13.75
N TYR A 281 -0.09 0.50 -14.56
CA TYR A 281 -1.31 1.05 -15.13
C TYR A 281 -1.60 0.31 -16.43
N LEU A 282 -2.75 -0.36 -16.50
CA LEU A 282 -3.23 -0.95 -17.75
C LEU A 282 -3.99 0.09 -18.58
N THR A 283 -3.40 1.28 -18.67
CA THR A 283 -3.89 2.47 -19.39
C THR A 283 -2.74 2.96 -20.26
N PRO A 284 -3.00 3.36 -21.51
CA PRO A 284 -1.95 3.85 -22.40
C PRO A 284 -1.36 5.18 -21.90
N ILE A 285 -0.08 5.43 -22.16
CA ILE A 285 0.61 6.67 -21.75
C ILE A 285 -0.07 7.91 -22.34
N GLU A 286 -0.73 7.78 -23.49
CA GLU A 286 -1.53 8.81 -24.14
C GLU A 286 -2.59 9.40 -23.19
N ALA A 287 -3.05 8.66 -22.18
CA ALA A 287 -3.95 9.19 -21.16
C ALA A 287 -3.33 10.29 -20.29
N VAL A 288 -2.02 10.23 -20.02
CA VAL A 288 -1.26 11.28 -19.33
C VAL A 288 -1.25 12.55 -20.18
N TRP A 289 -1.01 12.40 -21.48
CA TRP A 289 -0.99 13.52 -22.43
C TRP A 289 -2.36 14.16 -22.61
N ALA A 290 -3.39 13.34 -22.83
CA ALA A 290 -4.77 13.80 -22.96
C ALA A 290 -5.23 14.55 -21.72
N HIS A 291 -4.96 14.02 -20.52
CA HIS A 291 -5.28 14.71 -19.26
C HIS A 291 -4.62 16.08 -19.21
N ARG A 292 -3.31 16.14 -19.46
CA ARG A 292 -2.53 17.37 -19.24
C ARG A 292 -2.71 18.45 -20.29
N VAL A 293 -2.93 18.05 -21.54
CA VAL A 293 -2.95 18.96 -22.69
C VAL A 293 -4.39 19.21 -23.14
N ASP A 294 -5.13 18.15 -23.43
CA ASP A 294 -6.47 18.25 -24.02
C ASP A 294 -7.51 18.59 -22.96
N HIS A 295 -7.37 18.04 -21.76
CA HIS A 295 -8.30 18.22 -20.65
C HIS A 295 -7.88 19.33 -19.67
N ARG A 296 -6.84 20.12 -20.00
CA ARG A 296 -6.31 21.19 -19.14
C ARG A 296 -7.34 22.21 -18.64
N ARG A 297 -8.44 22.39 -19.37
CA ARG A 297 -9.55 23.30 -19.01
C ARG A 297 -10.36 22.77 -17.81
N LEU A 298 -10.24 21.49 -17.50
CA LEU A 298 -10.88 20.83 -16.37
C LEU A 298 -10.01 20.85 -15.11
N HIS A 299 -8.79 21.37 -15.18
CA HIS A 299 -7.90 21.44 -14.02
C HIS A 299 -8.29 22.57 -13.07
N PRO A 300 -8.14 22.37 -11.74
CA PRO A 300 -8.41 23.41 -10.75
C PRO A 300 -7.38 24.54 -10.79
N ILE A 301 -6.20 24.26 -11.35
CA ILE A 301 -5.11 25.22 -11.54
C ILE A 301 -4.59 25.15 -12.98
N PRO A 302 -4.04 26.25 -13.52
CA PRO A 302 -3.39 26.21 -14.82
C PRO A 302 -2.22 25.22 -14.81
N ASP A 303 -2.27 24.20 -15.68
CA ASP A 303 -1.08 23.41 -16.01
C ASP A 303 -0.23 24.22 -16.98
N VAL A 304 0.78 24.89 -16.44
CA VAL A 304 1.63 25.78 -17.22
C VAL A 304 2.59 24.96 -18.12
N MET A 305 2.67 23.63 -17.96
CA MET A 305 3.59 22.73 -18.70
C MET A 305 5.04 23.25 -18.77
N ARG A 306 5.40 24.16 -17.87
CA ARG A 306 6.75 24.71 -17.74
C ARG A 306 7.51 23.86 -16.76
N HIS A 307 8.77 23.60 -17.08
CA HIS A 307 9.71 23.03 -16.12
C HIS A 307 10.06 24.11 -15.10
N GLU A 308 9.17 24.32 -14.14
CA GLU A 308 9.42 25.18 -13.00
C GLU A 308 10.12 24.34 -11.93
N ASN A 309 11.37 24.67 -11.64
CA ASN A 309 12.05 24.12 -10.49
C ASN A 309 11.37 24.68 -9.23
N PRO A 310 10.83 23.85 -8.31
CA PRO A 310 10.09 24.34 -7.14
C PRO A 310 10.90 25.29 -6.24
N GLU A 311 12.24 25.30 -6.37
CA GLU A 311 13.17 26.14 -5.62
C GLU A 311 13.58 27.44 -6.36
N GLY A 312 13.05 27.71 -7.55
CA GLY A 312 13.43 28.91 -8.32
C GLY A 312 14.85 28.90 -8.89
N ILE A 313 15.54 27.75 -8.86
CA ILE A 313 16.88 27.61 -9.41
C ILE A 313 16.78 27.39 -10.93
N HIS A 314 16.99 28.45 -11.69
CA HIS A 314 16.79 28.50 -13.15
C HIS A 314 17.99 28.03 -13.98
N ASN A 315 19.10 27.59 -13.35
CA ASN A 315 20.30 27.16 -14.09
C ASN A 315 20.89 25.87 -13.49
N HIS A 316 21.00 24.84 -14.33
CA HIS A 316 21.66 23.57 -13.99
C HIS A 316 23.09 23.79 -13.46
N LEU A 317 23.81 24.80 -13.96
CA LEU A 317 25.15 25.16 -13.45
C LEU A 317 25.12 25.60 -11.97
N HIS A 318 24.05 26.27 -11.53
CA HIS A 318 23.89 26.65 -10.13
C HIS A 318 23.58 25.43 -9.25
N GLN A 319 22.75 24.50 -9.72
CA GLN A 319 22.49 23.24 -9.03
C GLN A 319 23.75 22.38 -8.93
N VAL A 320 24.55 22.29 -10.00
CA VAL A 320 25.83 21.58 -10.00
C VAL A 320 26.80 22.20 -9.01
N ALA A 321 26.88 23.54 -8.95
CA ALA A 321 27.74 24.23 -7.98
C ALA A 321 27.28 24.00 -6.53
N LEU A 322 25.97 24.03 -6.26
CA LEU A 322 25.41 23.75 -4.94
C LEU A 322 25.64 22.29 -4.50
N ALA A 323 25.38 21.34 -5.40
CA ALA A 323 25.58 19.92 -5.14
C ALA A 323 27.07 19.60 -4.89
N ALA A 324 27.97 20.20 -5.68
CA ALA A 324 29.41 20.09 -5.46
C ALA A 324 29.84 20.68 -4.11
N ALA A 325 29.19 21.76 -3.64
CA ALA A 325 29.46 22.37 -2.34
C ALA A 325 28.90 21.55 -1.15
N SER A 326 27.79 20.81 -1.34
CA SER A 326 27.21 19.92 -0.33
C SER A 326 27.80 18.51 -0.35
N GLY A 327 28.61 18.17 -1.35
CA GLY A 327 29.14 16.82 -1.55
C GLY A 327 28.08 15.82 -2.04
N GLU A 328 27.00 16.32 -2.62
CA GLU A 328 25.93 15.53 -3.23
C GLU A 328 26.10 15.47 -4.75
N ASP A 329 25.59 14.41 -5.39
CA ASP A 329 25.51 14.41 -6.84
C ASP A 329 24.44 15.42 -7.31
N PRO A 330 24.68 16.16 -8.41
CA PRO A 330 23.69 17.10 -8.94
C PRO A 330 22.43 16.39 -9.42
N GLU A 331 21.28 17.04 -9.26
CA GLU A 331 20.04 16.58 -9.89
C GLU A 331 20.22 16.43 -11.41
N PRO A 332 19.55 15.43 -12.04
CA PRO A 332 19.61 15.26 -13.48
C PRO A 332 19.08 16.53 -14.18
N PRO A 333 19.67 16.90 -15.34
CA PRO A 333 19.19 18.03 -16.10
C PRO A 333 17.75 17.81 -16.56
N VAL A 334 16.99 18.90 -16.57
CA VAL A 334 15.62 18.92 -17.07
C VAL A 334 15.61 18.53 -18.54
N ASN A 335 14.89 17.45 -18.89
CA ASN A 335 14.63 17.09 -20.28
C ASN A 335 13.36 17.80 -20.80
N TYR A 336 13.56 18.79 -21.67
CA TYR A 336 12.49 19.60 -22.24
C TYR A 336 11.63 18.88 -23.30
N HIS A 337 12.01 17.68 -23.72
CA HIS A 337 11.23 16.88 -24.68
C HIS A 337 10.08 16.10 -24.03
N TYR A 338 10.04 16.06 -22.69
CA TYR A 338 9.01 15.36 -21.94
C TYR A 338 8.26 16.32 -21.02
N PRO A 339 6.99 16.04 -20.69
CA PRO A 339 6.21 16.89 -19.81
C PRO A 339 6.87 17.00 -18.43
N PRO A 340 6.98 18.21 -17.85
CA PRO A 340 7.45 18.35 -16.47
C PRO A 340 6.52 17.62 -15.52
N LEU A 341 7.01 17.03 -14.44
CA LEU A 341 6.14 16.45 -13.41
C LEU A 341 5.09 17.48 -12.95
N ALA A 342 3.80 17.16 -13.11
CA ALA A 342 2.72 18.12 -12.84
C ALA A 342 2.48 18.27 -11.33
N LYS A 343 1.87 19.37 -10.92
CA LYS A 343 1.40 19.61 -9.55
C LYS A 343 0.32 18.57 -9.13
N GLN A 344 0.17 18.28 -7.84
CA GLN A 344 -0.73 17.19 -7.38
C GLN A 344 -2.17 17.51 -7.71
N GLU A 345 -2.50 18.79 -7.57
CA GLU A 345 -3.82 19.36 -7.75
C GLU A 345 -4.33 19.11 -9.18
N ILE A 346 -3.42 18.94 -10.15
CA ILE A 346 -3.76 18.55 -11.52
C ILE A 346 -4.15 17.06 -11.58
N TRP A 347 -3.46 16.19 -10.85
CA TRP A 347 -3.72 14.75 -10.82
C TRP A 347 -4.90 14.35 -9.93
N ASP A 348 -5.11 15.07 -8.84
CA ASP A 348 -6.20 14.90 -7.89
C ASP A 348 -7.55 15.33 -8.48
N ALA A 349 -7.51 16.20 -9.49
CA ALA A 349 -8.70 16.69 -10.15
C ALA A 349 -9.49 15.55 -10.81
N PRO A 350 -10.77 15.36 -10.46
CA PRO A 350 -11.62 14.43 -11.19
C PRO A 350 -11.74 14.90 -12.64
N CYS A 351 -11.62 13.97 -13.59
CA CYS A 351 -11.63 14.27 -15.01
C CYS A 351 -12.61 13.37 -15.75
N SER A 352 -13.82 13.88 -16.01
CA SER A 352 -14.88 13.15 -16.70
C SER A 352 -14.47 12.69 -18.11
N GLU A 353 -13.62 13.46 -18.80
CA GLU A 353 -13.11 13.07 -20.12
C GLU A 353 -12.12 11.91 -20.04
N CYS A 354 -11.26 11.87 -19.01
CA CYS A 354 -10.41 10.70 -18.79
C CYS A 354 -11.24 9.45 -18.48
N ASP A 355 -12.29 9.59 -17.66
CA ASP A 355 -13.19 8.48 -17.38
C ASP A 355 -13.91 8.00 -18.64
N ARG A 356 -14.40 8.94 -19.45
CA ARG A 356 -15.10 8.62 -20.71
C ARG A 356 -14.21 7.88 -21.70
N HIS A 357 -12.94 8.26 -21.81
CA HIS A 357 -12.03 7.73 -22.83
C HIS A 357 -11.22 6.53 -22.38
N PHE A 358 -10.79 6.48 -21.13
CA PHE A 358 -9.77 5.51 -20.69
C PHE A 358 -10.29 4.48 -19.70
N LYS A 359 -11.40 4.73 -18.99
CA LYS A 359 -11.90 3.81 -17.97
C LYS A 359 -12.24 2.43 -18.53
N VAL A 360 -13.11 2.37 -19.53
CA VAL A 360 -13.57 1.09 -20.10
C VAL A 360 -12.42 0.32 -20.78
N PRO A 361 -11.56 0.94 -21.62
CA PRO A 361 -10.39 0.25 -22.15
C PRO A 361 -9.46 -0.31 -21.08
N ALA A 362 -9.18 0.48 -20.03
CA ALA A 362 -8.31 0.05 -18.94
C ALA A 362 -8.92 -1.12 -18.15
N GLU A 363 -10.19 -1.02 -17.76
CA GLU A 363 -10.87 -2.12 -17.06
C GLU A 363 -10.94 -3.40 -17.91
N ASN A 364 -11.10 -3.28 -19.24
CA ASN A 364 -11.05 -4.43 -20.14
C ASN A 364 -9.66 -5.06 -20.19
N ALA A 365 -8.59 -4.24 -20.20
CA ALA A 365 -7.22 -4.73 -20.15
C ALA A 365 -6.93 -5.44 -18.82
N GLU A 366 -7.30 -4.84 -17.70
CA GLU A 366 -7.19 -5.42 -16.36
C GLU A 366 -7.93 -6.76 -16.24
N MET A 367 -9.16 -6.82 -16.76
CA MET A 367 -9.94 -8.06 -16.78
C MET A 367 -9.22 -9.17 -17.55
N ARG A 368 -8.72 -8.89 -18.76
CA ARG A 368 -7.99 -9.90 -19.57
C ARG A 368 -6.73 -10.38 -18.85
N THR A 369 -5.97 -9.47 -18.25
CA THR A 369 -4.80 -9.80 -17.42
C THR A 369 -5.17 -10.67 -16.24
N ALA A 370 -6.23 -10.31 -15.50
CA ALA A 370 -6.69 -11.06 -14.34
C ALA A 370 -7.16 -12.48 -14.72
N CYS A 371 -7.86 -12.63 -15.84
CA CYS A 371 -8.28 -13.94 -16.36
C CYS A 371 -7.06 -14.85 -16.63
N VAL A 372 -6.08 -14.37 -17.41
CA VAL A 372 -4.87 -15.16 -17.75
C VAL A 372 -4.09 -15.54 -16.49
N LEU A 373 -3.92 -14.63 -15.54
CA LEU A 373 -3.24 -14.90 -14.28
C LEU A 373 -3.97 -15.96 -13.44
N SER A 374 -5.29 -15.84 -13.31
CA SER A 374 -6.11 -16.78 -12.53
C SER A 374 -6.18 -18.18 -13.13
N ALA A 375 -6.04 -18.29 -14.45
CA ALA A 375 -5.94 -19.56 -15.16
C ALA A 375 -4.60 -20.26 -14.93
N ARG A 376 -3.52 -19.48 -14.77
CA ARG A 376 -2.17 -19.97 -14.50
C ARG A 376 -1.97 -20.37 -13.05
N VAL A 377 -2.46 -19.56 -12.11
CA VAL A 377 -2.28 -19.77 -10.66
C VAL A 377 -3.62 -19.97 -9.98
N TRP A 378 -3.98 -21.23 -9.80
CA TRP A 378 -5.27 -21.68 -9.26
C TRP A 378 -5.58 -21.22 -7.83
N SER A 379 -4.57 -20.83 -7.05
CA SER A 379 -4.78 -20.31 -5.69
C SER A 379 -5.24 -18.86 -5.68
N LEU A 380 -5.06 -18.11 -6.78
CA LEU A 380 -5.43 -16.70 -6.85
C LEU A 380 -6.93 -16.50 -6.65
N ARG A 381 -7.26 -15.50 -5.86
CA ARG A 381 -8.62 -15.07 -5.52
C ARG A 381 -8.84 -13.59 -5.78
N THR A 382 -7.79 -12.79 -5.65
CA THR A 382 -7.85 -11.35 -5.82
C THR A 382 -6.65 -10.87 -6.60
N ILE A 383 -6.90 -10.09 -7.65
CA ILE A 383 -5.87 -9.44 -8.47
C ILE A 383 -6.19 -7.95 -8.51
N SER A 384 -5.21 -7.10 -8.27
CA SER A 384 -5.39 -5.65 -8.28
C SER A 384 -4.30 -4.93 -9.06
N PHE A 385 -4.68 -3.79 -9.63
CA PHE A 385 -3.85 -2.92 -10.46
C PHE A 385 -3.95 -1.48 -9.96
N VAL A 386 -2.92 -0.67 -10.21
CA VAL A 386 -3.07 0.79 -10.04
C VAL A 386 -3.95 1.34 -11.15
N SER A 387 -4.88 2.20 -10.79
CA SER A 387 -5.90 2.70 -11.70
C SER A 387 -5.66 4.15 -12.05
N PHE A 388 -5.50 4.44 -13.35
CA PHE A 388 -5.36 5.81 -13.82
C PHE A 388 -6.64 6.61 -13.60
N THR A 389 -7.82 6.02 -13.57
CA THR A 389 -9.09 6.77 -13.37
C THR A 389 -9.46 6.95 -11.90
N SER A 390 -8.60 6.50 -10.99
CA SER A 390 -8.81 6.69 -9.54
C SER A 390 -8.42 8.10 -9.08
N PRO A 391 -8.95 8.56 -7.91
CA PRO A 391 -8.52 9.82 -7.30
C PRO A 391 -7.00 9.87 -7.11
N GLY A 392 -6.40 10.99 -7.51
CA GLY A 392 -4.94 11.18 -7.46
C GLY A 392 -4.13 10.23 -8.36
N ARG A 393 -4.80 9.38 -9.15
CA ARG A 393 -4.19 8.37 -10.03
C ARG A 393 -3.40 7.29 -9.26
N THR A 394 -3.65 7.12 -7.96
CA THR A 394 -2.90 6.21 -7.08
C THR A 394 -3.77 5.12 -6.44
N GLY A 395 -5.08 5.16 -6.66
CA GLY A 395 -6.00 4.15 -6.19
C GLY A 395 -5.89 2.83 -6.97
N LEU A 396 -6.57 1.81 -6.45
CA LEU A 396 -6.51 0.45 -6.96
C LEU A 396 -7.81 0.05 -7.64
N SER A 397 -7.69 -0.62 -8.78
CA SER A 397 -8.77 -1.44 -9.35
C SER A 397 -8.57 -2.89 -8.88
N THR A 398 -9.63 -3.54 -8.40
CA THR A 398 -9.56 -4.88 -7.79
C THR A 398 -10.56 -5.82 -8.44
N TRP A 399 -10.08 -7.00 -8.80
CA TRP A 399 -10.82 -8.07 -9.46
C TRP A 399 -10.79 -9.31 -8.57
N GLU A 400 -11.96 -9.83 -8.20
CA GLU A 400 -12.01 -11.19 -7.67
C GLU A 400 -12.05 -12.19 -8.81
N VAL A 401 -11.20 -13.20 -8.71
CA VAL A 401 -11.05 -14.23 -9.72
C VAL A 401 -11.31 -15.59 -9.11
N ARG A 402 -11.96 -16.45 -9.89
CA ARG A 402 -12.07 -17.88 -9.59
C ARG A 402 -11.41 -18.62 -10.74
N PRO A 403 -10.50 -19.57 -10.47
CA PRO A 403 -9.92 -20.39 -11.52
C PRO A 403 -11.06 -21.11 -12.24
N ARG A 404 -11.19 -20.89 -13.54
CA ARG A 404 -12.01 -21.70 -14.42
C ARG A 404 -11.07 -22.41 -15.38
N HIS A 405 -11.16 -23.74 -15.41
CA HIS A 405 -10.57 -24.50 -16.50
C HIS A 405 -11.51 -24.39 -17.71
N SER A 406 -10.94 -24.44 -18.91
CA SER A 406 -11.74 -24.76 -20.09
C SER A 406 -12.46 -26.11 -19.86
N ALA A 407 -13.55 -26.37 -20.58
CA ALA A 407 -14.29 -27.64 -20.48
C ALA A 407 -13.42 -28.89 -20.73
N ASN A 408 -12.19 -28.72 -21.21
CA ASN A 408 -11.25 -29.78 -21.56
C ASN A 408 -9.98 -29.77 -20.68
N ASP A 409 -9.99 -29.14 -19.51
CA ASP A 409 -8.86 -29.06 -18.55
C ASP A 409 -7.54 -28.46 -19.10
N ARG A 410 -7.58 -27.81 -20.27
CA ARG A 410 -6.43 -27.09 -20.84
C ARG A 410 -6.26 -25.73 -20.16
N LEU A 411 -5.00 -25.37 -19.85
CA LEU A 411 -4.60 -24.03 -19.40
C LEU A 411 -5.04 -22.98 -20.42
N LEU A 412 -5.76 -21.95 -19.96
CA LEU A 412 -6.27 -20.90 -20.83
C LEU A 412 -5.11 -20.11 -21.44
N ASP A 413 -5.14 -19.93 -22.75
CA ASP A 413 -4.26 -19.03 -23.50
C ASP A 413 -4.97 -17.75 -23.94
N GLY A 414 -4.27 -16.90 -24.70
CA GLY A 414 -4.80 -15.62 -25.18
C GLY A 414 -5.96 -15.76 -26.16
N GLU A 415 -6.06 -16.87 -26.89
CA GLU A 415 -7.20 -17.15 -27.77
C GLU A 415 -8.39 -17.65 -26.93
N ASP A 416 -8.14 -18.48 -25.92
CA ASP A 416 -9.17 -18.92 -24.97
C ASP A 416 -9.79 -17.74 -24.19
N ALA A 417 -8.99 -16.75 -23.77
CA ALA A 417 -9.50 -15.53 -23.14
C ALA A 417 -10.45 -14.75 -24.07
N ASN A 418 -10.15 -14.73 -25.38
CA ASN A 418 -11.00 -14.09 -26.39
C ASN A 418 -12.27 -14.89 -26.69
N VAL A 419 -12.23 -16.23 -26.58
CA VAL A 419 -13.40 -17.12 -26.69
C VAL A 419 -14.27 -17.07 -25.42
N MET A 420 -13.66 -16.82 -24.26
CA MET A 420 -14.38 -16.60 -23.02
C MET A 420 -15.04 -15.21 -22.98
N LEU A 421 -14.53 -14.18 -23.67
CA LEU A 421 -15.15 -12.84 -23.67
C LEU A 421 -16.67 -12.84 -24.01
N PRO A 422 -17.16 -13.60 -25.02
CA PRO A 422 -18.61 -13.77 -25.24
C PRO A 422 -19.29 -14.75 -24.26
N GLN A 423 -18.57 -15.73 -23.70
CA GLN A 423 -19.10 -16.76 -22.79
C GLN A 423 -19.09 -16.35 -21.31
N LEU A 424 -18.40 -15.26 -20.95
CA LEU A 424 -18.54 -14.55 -19.68
C LEU A 424 -19.95 -13.94 -19.52
N GLY A 425 -20.77 -13.94 -20.58
CA GLY A 425 -22.19 -13.63 -20.55
C GLY A 425 -23.11 -14.77 -20.10
N GLN A 426 -22.61 -15.98 -19.80
CA GLN A 426 -23.45 -17.08 -19.28
C GLN A 426 -22.83 -17.81 -18.06
N ASP A 427 -23.66 -17.94 -17.02
CA ASP A 427 -23.53 -18.68 -15.75
C ASP A 427 -22.28 -18.48 -14.86
N ASN A 428 -21.68 -17.29 -14.91
CA ASN A 428 -21.04 -16.52 -13.81
C ASN A 428 -19.84 -15.72 -14.38
N PRO A 429 -20.00 -14.41 -14.67
CA PRO A 429 -18.91 -13.53 -15.10
C PRO A 429 -17.85 -13.31 -14.00
N PRO A 430 -16.65 -12.78 -14.33
CA PRO A 430 -15.80 -12.10 -13.35
C PRO A 430 -16.63 -11.00 -12.69
N ILE A 431 -16.77 -11.12 -11.38
CA ILE A 431 -17.72 -10.33 -10.62
C ILE A 431 -17.12 -8.93 -10.40
N ARG A 432 -17.74 -7.89 -10.96
CA ARG A 432 -17.47 -6.52 -10.53
C ARG A 432 -18.21 -6.27 -9.24
N TYR A 433 -17.49 -5.88 -8.19
CA TYR A 433 -18.14 -5.37 -7.00
C TYR A 433 -18.16 -3.86 -7.00
N ILE A 434 -19.34 -3.28 -6.75
CA ILE A 434 -19.39 -1.91 -6.24
C ILE A 434 -19.40 -2.00 -4.72
N LYS A 435 -18.43 -1.36 -4.11
CA LYS A 435 -18.47 -1.02 -2.69
C LYS A 435 -19.30 0.25 -2.54
N VAL A 436 -20.50 0.14 -1.98
CA VAL A 436 -21.33 1.30 -1.65
C VAL A 436 -21.22 1.53 -0.15
N ASP A 437 -20.84 2.75 0.22
CA ASP A 437 -20.91 3.21 1.60
C ASP A 437 -22.32 3.73 1.86
N VAL A 438 -23.06 3.01 2.72
CA VAL A 438 -24.41 3.42 3.12
C VAL A 438 -24.36 3.80 4.59
N GLY A 439 -24.94 4.95 4.92
CA GLY A 439 -25.12 5.40 6.29
C GLY A 439 -26.29 6.35 6.43
N ARG A 440 -26.63 6.68 7.68
CA ARG A 440 -27.60 7.75 7.97
C ARG A 440 -26.86 9.09 7.89
N PRO A 441 -27.27 10.03 7.02
CA PRO A 441 -26.64 11.34 6.97
C PRO A 441 -27.06 12.16 8.19
N GLU A 442 -26.09 12.73 8.89
CA GLU A 442 -26.31 13.72 9.94
C GLU A 442 -25.29 14.84 9.70
N GLY A 443 -25.77 16.04 9.34
CA GLY A 443 -24.89 17.18 9.05
C GLY A 443 -24.03 17.09 7.77
N GLY A 444 -24.30 16.14 6.88
CA GLY A 444 -23.52 15.92 5.64
C GLY A 444 -22.53 14.76 5.73
N ASP A 445 -22.33 14.20 6.93
CA ASP A 445 -21.47 13.03 7.16
C ASP A 445 -22.29 11.79 7.54
N PHE A 446 -21.78 10.60 7.17
CA PHE A 446 -22.39 9.32 7.51
C PHE A 446 -21.96 8.85 8.91
N VAL A 447 -22.88 8.88 9.89
CA VAL A 447 -22.58 8.58 11.32
C VAL A 447 -22.47 7.08 11.61
N LYS A 448 -22.97 6.22 10.70
CA LYS A 448 -22.82 4.76 10.75
C LYS A 448 -22.56 4.24 9.34
N GLN A 449 -21.30 4.07 9.00
CA GLN A 449 -20.91 3.48 7.73
C GLN A 449 -21.04 1.97 7.79
N LYS A 450 -21.79 1.41 6.85
CA LYS A 450 -21.79 -0.02 6.56
C LYS A 450 -21.39 -0.18 5.10
N HIS A 451 -20.32 -0.94 4.88
CA HIS A 451 -19.84 -1.24 3.55
C HIS A 451 -20.70 -2.34 2.98
N PHE A 452 -21.31 -2.12 1.83
CA PHE A 452 -22.04 -3.16 1.11
C PHE A 452 -21.31 -3.48 -0.18
N THR A 453 -21.08 -4.77 -0.41
CA THR A 453 -20.41 -5.26 -1.62
C THR A 453 -21.46 -5.89 -2.51
N PHE A 454 -21.81 -5.23 -3.60
CA PHE A 454 -22.82 -5.73 -4.55
C PHE A 454 -22.12 -6.34 -5.75
N GLU A 455 -22.49 -7.55 -6.14
CA GLU A 455 -22.12 -8.09 -7.44
C GLU A 455 -22.94 -7.40 -8.53
N ILE A 456 -22.25 -6.86 -9.54
CA ILE A 456 -22.87 -6.44 -10.80
C ILE A 456 -22.63 -7.51 -11.84
N SER A 457 -23.71 -8.00 -12.42
CA SER A 457 -23.69 -8.77 -13.66
C SER A 457 -24.42 -8.00 -14.76
N ARG A 458 -24.09 -8.30 -16.02
CA ARG A 458 -24.83 -7.79 -17.18
C ARG A 458 -25.45 -8.98 -17.89
N ILE A 459 -26.77 -8.95 -18.05
CA ILE A 459 -27.52 -9.95 -18.82
C ILE A 459 -28.19 -9.21 -19.98
N GLY A 460 -27.66 -9.38 -21.19
CA GLY A 460 -28.07 -8.61 -22.36
C GLY A 460 -27.84 -7.11 -22.19
N ASP A 461 -28.90 -6.31 -22.37
CA ASP A 461 -28.88 -4.86 -22.15
C ASP A 461 -29.21 -4.43 -20.71
N SER A 462 -29.47 -5.40 -19.82
CA SER A 462 -29.83 -5.12 -18.42
C SER A 462 -28.63 -5.28 -17.50
N ILE A 463 -28.45 -4.30 -16.61
CA ILE A 463 -27.52 -4.39 -15.48
C ILE A 463 -28.28 -4.99 -14.31
N ILE A 464 -27.77 -6.10 -13.76
CA ILE A 464 -28.32 -6.76 -12.59
C ILE A 464 -27.36 -6.54 -11.43
N ILE A 465 -27.90 -6.00 -10.34
CA ILE A 465 -27.17 -5.80 -9.09
C ILE A 465 -27.74 -6.82 -8.08
N SER A 466 -26.91 -7.76 -7.69
CA SER A 466 -27.25 -8.78 -6.68
C SER A 466 -27.48 -8.16 -5.29
N PRO A 467 -28.13 -8.86 -4.35
CA PRO A 467 -28.08 -8.50 -2.94
C PRO A 467 -26.64 -8.39 -2.43
N PRO A 468 -26.37 -7.50 -1.47
CA PRO A 468 -25.02 -7.30 -0.99
C PRO A 468 -24.48 -8.59 -0.37
N ILE A 469 -23.28 -9.01 -0.78
CA ILE A 469 -22.71 -10.33 -0.49
C ILE A 469 -22.45 -10.52 0.99
N ASN A 470 -22.13 -9.43 1.67
CA ASN A 470 -21.95 -9.41 3.11
C ASN A 470 -23.27 -9.36 3.88
N GLU A 471 -24.41 -9.11 3.22
CA GLU A 471 -25.77 -9.13 3.78
C GLU A 471 -26.79 -9.73 2.79
N PRO A 472 -26.68 -11.03 2.48
CA PRO A 472 -27.46 -11.67 1.41
C PRO A 472 -28.97 -11.73 1.69
N SER A 473 -29.38 -11.49 2.94
CA SER A 473 -30.77 -11.40 3.38
C SER A 473 -31.37 -9.99 3.29
N MET A 474 -30.56 -8.98 2.93
CA MET A 474 -31.06 -7.62 2.73
C MET A 474 -31.82 -7.54 1.40
N ALA A 475 -33.10 -7.13 1.47
CA ALA A 475 -33.89 -6.88 0.28
C ALA A 475 -33.35 -5.65 -0.45
N THR A 476 -32.82 -5.84 -1.66
CA THR A 476 -32.41 -4.74 -2.54
C THR A 476 -33.63 -4.27 -3.32
N ILE A 477 -34.18 -3.11 -2.96
CA ILE A 477 -35.23 -2.43 -3.73
C ILE A 477 -34.52 -1.39 -4.59
N PHE A 478 -34.57 -1.56 -5.92
CA PHE A 478 -34.08 -0.60 -6.90
C PHE A 478 -35.18 0.34 -7.37
#